data_AF-A0A2P6RXQ2-F1
#
_entry.id   AF-A0A2P6RXQ2-F1
#
_cell.length_a   1.000
_cell.length_b   1.000
_cell.length_c   1.000
_cell.angle_alpha   90.00
_cell.angle_beta   90.00
_cell.angle_gamma   90.00
#
_symmetry.space_group_name_H-M   'P 1'
#
loop_
_entity.id
_entity.type
_entity.pdbx_description
1 polymer ?
#
loop_
_entity_poly.entity_id
_entity_poly.type
_entity_poly.pdbx_seq_one_letter_code
_entity_poly.pdbx_strand_id
1 'polypeptide(L)'
;MFNCLVKSNKGIPFISAIELRPLPDENYNVGDYSLALIWRYDIGQTAKQYRYPSDLHDRLWYPFDRDDWTQLNTSLSSTTEDNSYQVPSIVMCTAATPKNAEDSLNIFWLPSDSNAQYHIYVHFAEVEKLQANESRQFNITFNREPFYGPSSPGYMSATTIYSREAWSPT
;
A
#
# COMPACT_ATOMS: atom_id res chain seq x y z
N MET A 1 -0.15 26.00 -0.11
CA MET A 1 0.31 25.52 1.20
C MET A 1 1.26 26.55 1.80
N PHE A 2 1.01 27.03 3.01
CA PHE A 2 1.96 27.85 3.77
C PHE A 2 2.45 27.00 4.95
N ASN A 3 3.77 26.85 5.10
CA ASN A 3 4.37 26.14 6.22
C ASN A 3 4.77 27.14 7.31
N CYS A 4 4.29 26.96 8.53
CA CYS A 4 4.60 27.82 9.66
C CYS A 4 5.21 26.99 10.80
N LEU A 5 6.39 27.39 11.26
CA LEU A 5 7.05 26.79 12.41
C LEU A 5 6.80 27.66 13.65
N VAL A 6 5.93 27.19 14.54
CA VAL A 6 5.53 27.95 15.74
C VAL A 6 6.28 27.45 16.96
N LYS A 7 6.86 28.38 17.74
CA LYS A 7 7.49 28.08 19.02
C LYS A 7 6.43 27.91 20.11
N SER A 8 6.47 26.79 20.83
CA SER A 8 5.71 26.61 22.08
C SER A 8 6.54 27.03 23.30
N ASN A 9 5.92 27.08 24.48
CA ASN A 9 6.48 27.69 25.71
C ASN A 9 7.83 27.09 26.19
N LYS A 10 8.31 25.99 25.61
CA LYS A 10 9.59 25.36 25.92
C LYS A 10 10.35 25.02 24.63
N GLY A 11 11.61 25.46 24.53
CA GLY A 11 12.54 25.07 23.46
C GLY A 11 12.63 26.05 22.27
N ILE A 12 13.58 25.77 21.36
CA ILE A 12 13.73 26.45 20.07
C ILE A 12 13.25 25.45 19.01
N PRO A 13 12.19 25.75 18.23
CA PRO A 13 11.74 24.84 17.20
C PRO A 13 12.80 24.79 16.09
N PHE A 14 13.10 23.60 15.60
CA PHE A 14 14.02 23.40 14.49
C PHE A 14 13.40 22.43 13.47
N ILE A 15 13.67 22.68 12.19
CA ILE A 15 13.36 21.78 11.08
C ILE A 15 14.66 21.60 10.31
N SER A 16 15.07 20.35 10.08
CA SER A 16 16.27 20.05 9.28
C SER A 16 15.98 20.12 7.78
N ALA A 17 14.80 19.67 7.34
CA ALA A 17 14.37 19.71 5.94
C ALA A 17 12.84 19.69 5.81
N ILE A 18 12.35 20.27 4.72
CA ILE A 18 10.99 20.08 4.22
C ILE A 18 11.13 19.58 2.79
N GLU A 19 10.61 18.39 2.50
CA GLU A 19 10.58 17.83 1.15
C GLU A 19 9.14 17.93 0.61
N LEU A 20 8.99 18.55 -0.56
CA LEU A 20 7.72 18.62 -1.28
C LEU A 20 7.84 17.77 -2.55
N ARG A 21 7.04 16.71 -2.64
CA ARG A 21 7.00 15.81 -3.79
C ARG A 21 5.61 15.90 -4.41
N PRO A 22 5.50 16.29 -5.70
CA PRO A 22 4.21 16.30 -6.37
C PRO A 22 3.70 14.87 -6.53
N LEU A 23 2.39 14.69 -6.34
CA LEU A 23 1.67 13.46 -6.65
C LEU A 23 0.57 13.79 -7.66
N PRO A 24 0.15 12.84 -8.51
CA PRO A 24 -1.01 13.02 -9.37
C PRO A 24 -2.28 13.32 -8.55
N ASP A 25 -3.12 14.25 -9.01
CA ASP A 25 -4.33 14.68 -8.31
C ASP A 25 -5.38 13.56 -8.13
N GLU A 26 -5.31 12.54 -9.00
CA GLU A 26 -6.17 11.35 -8.92
C GLU A 26 -5.75 10.40 -7.79
N ASN A 27 -4.52 10.54 -7.28
CA ASN A 27 -3.99 9.65 -6.25
C ASN A 27 -4.37 10.15 -4.86
N TYR A 28 -4.88 9.23 -4.05
CA TYR A 28 -5.21 9.50 -2.65
C TYR A 28 -6.20 10.67 -2.46
N ASN A 29 -7.09 10.88 -3.43
CA ASN A 29 -8.06 11.96 -3.39
C ASN A 29 -9.17 11.65 -2.37
N VAL A 30 -9.22 12.46 -1.31
CA VAL A 30 -10.21 12.36 -0.22
C VAL A 30 -11.02 13.65 -0.08
N GLY A 31 -11.17 14.43 -1.16
CA GLY A 31 -11.88 15.70 -1.15
C GLY A 31 -11.16 16.78 -0.34
N ASP A 32 -11.85 17.39 0.62
CA ASP A 32 -11.35 18.55 1.39
C ASP A 32 -10.45 18.16 2.59
N TYR A 33 -10.16 16.87 2.76
CA TYR A 33 -9.33 16.37 3.86
C TYR A 33 -7.87 16.23 3.45
N SER A 34 -6.98 16.28 4.44
CA SER A 34 -5.56 15.95 4.27
C SER A 34 -5.26 14.57 4.84
N LEU A 35 -4.41 13.82 4.15
CA LEU A 35 -3.96 12.50 4.62
C LEU A 35 -2.58 12.59 5.26
N ALA A 36 -2.45 11.94 6.41
CA ALA A 36 -1.16 11.61 7.00
C ALA A 36 -0.84 10.14 6.68
N LEU A 37 0.34 9.89 6.11
CA LEU A 37 0.79 8.52 5.85
C LEU A 37 1.09 7.83 7.18
N ILE A 38 0.41 6.71 7.44
CA ILE A 38 0.71 5.86 8.61
C ILE A 38 1.73 4.78 8.20
N TRP A 39 1.39 3.96 7.20
CA TRP A 39 2.28 2.91 6.68
C TRP A 39 2.20 2.79 5.16
N ARG A 40 3.31 2.35 4.56
CA ARG A 40 3.39 1.92 3.17
C ARG A 40 4.38 0.76 3.06
N TYR A 41 3.86 -0.40 2.69
CA TYR A 41 4.61 -1.65 2.71
C TYR A 41 4.67 -2.31 1.33
N ASP A 42 5.81 -2.93 1.05
CA ASP A 42 5.89 -4.06 0.12
C ASP A 42 5.87 -5.35 0.93
N ILE A 43 4.78 -6.10 0.77
CA ILE A 43 4.50 -7.34 1.51
C ILE A 43 5.21 -8.57 0.94
N GLY A 44 5.73 -8.48 -0.30
CA GLY A 44 6.46 -9.56 -0.95
C GLY A 44 7.98 -9.45 -0.82
N GLN A 45 8.47 -8.46 -0.08
CA GLN A 45 9.88 -8.17 0.12
C GLN A 45 10.28 -8.25 1.59
N THR A 46 11.48 -8.78 1.87
CA THR A 46 11.91 -9.09 3.25
C THR A 46 13.01 -8.19 3.79
N ALA A 47 13.79 -7.48 2.96
CA ALA A 47 15.01 -6.84 3.45
C ALA A 47 15.28 -5.40 3.00
N LYS A 48 14.64 -4.94 1.92
CA LYS A 48 15.07 -3.69 1.26
C LYS A 48 13.97 -2.64 1.24
N GLN A 49 14.25 -1.50 1.87
CA GLN A 49 13.51 -0.26 1.68
C GLN A 49 13.96 0.42 0.38
N TYR A 50 13.02 1.07 -0.31
CA TYR A 50 13.35 1.87 -1.50
C TYR A 50 12.45 3.10 -1.64
N ARG A 51 12.93 4.05 -2.44
CA ARG A 51 12.31 5.33 -2.82
C ARG A 51 12.81 5.69 -4.22
N TYR A 52 12.96 6.96 -4.56
CA TYR A 52 13.69 7.37 -5.77
C TYR A 52 15.10 6.73 -5.83
N PRO A 53 15.57 6.25 -7.00
CA PRO A 53 14.94 6.34 -8.32
C PRO A 53 13.94 5.22 -8.64
N SER A 54 13.73 4.26 -7.74
CA SER A 54 12.81 3.14 -7.97
C SER A 54 11.35 3.60 -8.01
N ASP A 55 10.96 4.57 -7.19
CA ASP A 55 9.65 5.23 -7.23
C ASP A 55 9.80 6.67 -7.76
N LEU A 56 9.15 6.96 -8.89
CA LEU A 56 9.18 8.27 -9.54
C LEU A 56 8.59 9.38 -8.66
N HIS A 57 7.64 9.01 -7.78
CA HIS A 57 7.02 9.91 -6.80
C HIS A 57 7.78 9.97 -5.49
N ASP A 58 8.92 9.27 -5.41
CA ASP A 58 9.77 9.18 -4.24
C ASP A 58 9.04 8.78 -2.95
N ARG A 59 7.97 7.99 -3.10
CA ARG A 59 7.30 7.38 -1.96
C ARG A 59 8.23 6.34 -1.35
N LEU A 60 8.30 6.36 -0.02
CA LEU A 60 9.05 5.38 0.75
C LEU A 60 8.25 4.09 0.92
N TRP A 61 8.84 2.96 0.55
CA TRP A 61 8.27 1.62 0.73
C TRP A 61 9.14 0.83 1.69
N TYR A 62 8.52 0.29 2.74
CA TYR A 62 9.18 -0.56 3.72
C TYR A 62 8.90 -2.03 3.42
N PRO A 63 9.87 -2.94 3.63
CA PRO A 63 9.58 -4.36 3.61
C PRO A 63 8.61 -4.71 4.75
N PHE A 64 7.72 -5.65 4.50
CA PHE A 64 6.84 -6.21 5.52
C PHE A 64 6.77 -7.71 5.32
N ASP A 65 7.52 -8.44 6.15
CA ASP A 65 7.55 -9.89 6.13
C ASP A 65 6.78 -10.49 7.30
N ARG A 66 6.28 -11.70 7.07
CA ARG A 66 5.53 -12.48 8.04
C ARG A 66 5.87 -13.95 7.91
N ASP A 67 6.12 -14.59 9.05
CA ASP A 67 6.48 -16.01 9.11
C ASP A 67 5.34 -16.93 8.68
N ASP A 68 4.09 -16.48 8.69
CA ASP A 68 2.93 -17.23 8.21
C ASP A 68 2.65 -17.04 6.71
N TRP A 69 3.45 -16.22 6.02
CA TRP A 69 3.27 -15.91 4.59
C TRP A 69 4.41 -16.48 3.74
N THR A 70 4.09 -16.77 2.48
CA THR A 70 5.05 -17.12 1.44
C THR A 70 5.23 -15.92 0.53
N GLN A 71 6.45 -15.40 0.44
CA GLN A 71 6.78 -14.32 -0.48
C GLN A 71 7.02 -14.88 -1.88
N LEU A 72 6.48 -14.18 -2.87
CA LEU A 72 6.61 -14.48 -4.29
C LEU A 72 7.30 -13.30 -4.97
N ASN A 73 8.13 -13.60 -5.97
CA ASN A 73 8.73 -12.58 -6.80
C ASN A 73 8.89 -13.05 -8.25
N THR A 74 9.07 -12.07 -9.13
CA THR A 74 9.40 -12.29 -10.54
C THR A 74 10.45 -11.28 -10.99
N SER A 75 11.27 -11.68 -11.96
CA SER A 75 12.27 -10.80 -12.59
C SER A 75 11.71 -10.01 -13.77
N LEU A 76 10.47 -10.31 -14.19
CA LEU A 76 9.80 -9.61 -15.27
C LEU A 76 9.25 -8.27 -14.79
N SER A 77 9.26 -7.25 -15.65
CA SER A 77 8.67 -5.95 -15.33
C SER A 77 7.14 -6.05 -15.35
N SER A 78 6.49 -5.54 -14.30
CA SER A 78 5.02 -5.40 -14.26
C SER A 78 4.58 -4.15 -15.00
N THR A 79 3.43 -4.22 -15.68
CA THR A 79 2.84 -3.05 -16.32
C THR A 79 2.05 -2.25 -15.29
N THR A 80 2.45 -0.99 -15.13
CA THR A 80 1.79 -0.02 -14.23
C THR A 80 1.12 1.09 -15.03
N GLU A 81 1.13 1.00 -16.36
CA GLU A 81 0.70 2.04 -17.30
C GLU A 81 -0.78 2.38 -17.15
N ASP A 82 -1.62 1.38 -16.85
CA ASP A 82 -3.06 1.56 -16.65
C ASP A 82 -3.45 1.92 -15.20
N ASN A 83 -2.47 2.03 -14.29
CA ASN A 83 -2.72 2.31 -12.88
C ASN A 83 -2.32 3.74 -12.52
N SER A 84 -3.31 4.60 -12.21
CA SER A 84 -3.09 6.02 -11.85
C SER A 84 -2.15 6.21 -10.66
N TYR A 85 -2.07 5.23 -9.75
CA TYR A 85 -1.19 5.28 -8.60
C TYR A 85 0.29 5.15 -8.95
N GLN A 86 0.62 4.71 -10.18
CA GLN A 86 2.00 4.58 -10.68
C GLN A 86 2.91 3.93 -9.63
N VAL A 87 2.44 2.83 -9.03
CA VAL A 87 3.20 2.05 -8.05
C VAL A 87 4.47 1.53 -8.75
N PRO A 88 5.66 1.64 -8.15
CA PRO A 88 6.87 1.28 -8.86
C PRO A 88 6.91 -0.21 -9.18
N SER A 89 7.44 -0.57 -10.36
CA SER A 89 7.48 -1.96 -10.81
C SER A 89 8.14 -2.89 -9.79
N ILE A 90 9.16 -2.43 -9.05
CA ILE A 90 9.82 -3.25 -8.04
C ILE A 90 8.87 -3.75 -6.93
N VAL A 91 7.82 -3.00 -6.60
CA VAL A 91 6.74 -3.42 -5.67
C VAL A 91 5.76 -4.35 -6.38
N MET A 92 5.43 -4.07 -7.63
CA MET A 92 4.44 -4.85 -8.38
C MET A 92 5.00 -6.17 -8.95
N CYS A 93 6.31 -6.43 -8.77
CA CYS A 93 6.98 -7.68 -9.11
C CYS A 93 7.14 -8.62 -7.90
N THR A 94 6.66 -8.19 -6.73
CA THR A 94 6.67 -8.95 -5.48
C THR A 94 5.23 -9.11 -4.99
N ALA A 95 4.95 -10.21 -4.31
CA ALA A 95 3.65 -10.48 -3.71
C ALA A 95 3.81 -11.42 -2.50
N ALA A 96 2.72 -11.64 -1.78
CA ALA A 96 2.67 -12.64 -0.74
C ALA A 96 1.42 -13.51 -0.90
N THR A 97 1.50 -14.76 -0.47
CA THR A 97 0.36 -15.66 -0.28
C THR A 97 0.40 -16.24 1.12
N PRO A 98 -0.74 -16.72 1.65
CA PRO A 98 -0.71 -17.52 2.87
C PRO A 98 0.17 -18.76 2.67
N LYS A 99 0.86 -19.23 3.71
CA LYS A 99 1.62 -20.49 3.64
C LYS A 99 0.72 -21.70 3.42
N ASN A 100 -0.48 -21.69 4.02
CA ASN A 100 -1.48 -22.73 3.86
C ASN A 100 -2.65 -22.20 3.02
N ALA A 101 -3.17 -23.02 2.11
CA ALA A 101 -4.21 -22.59 1.16
C ALA A 101 -5.52 -22.10 1.81
N GLU A 102 -5.83 -22.57 3.01
CA GLU A 102 -7.03 -22.20 3.76
C GLU A 102 -6.85 -20.96 4.67
N ASP A 103 -5.62 -20.45 4.78
CA ASP A 103 -5.31 -19.29 5.61
C ASP A 103 -5.56 -17.96 4.86
N SER A 104 -5.52 -16.85 5.60
CA SER A 104 -5.68 -15.50 5.06
C SER A 104 -4.48 -14.63 5.36
N LEU A 105 -4.18 -13.68 4.46
CA LEU A 105 -3.23 -12.62 4.71
C LEU A 105 -3.86 -11.57 5.63
N ASN A 106 -3.55 -11.63 6.92
CA ASN A 106 -4.13 -10.72 7.90
C ASN A 106 -3.12 -9.65 8.34
N ILE A 107 -3.51 -8.38 8.23
CA ILE A 107 -2.76 -7.23 8.73
C ILE A 107 -3.54 -6.61 9.87
N PHE A 108 -2.89 -6.47 11.03
CA PHE A 108 -3.49 -5.89 12.23
C PHE A 108 -2.62 -4.75 12.75
N TRP A 109 -3.27 -3.70 13.24
CA TRP A 109 -2.62 -2.60 13.94
C TRP A 109 -3.54 -2.06 15.03
N LEU A 110 -2.93 -1.39 16.01
CA LEU A 110 -3.68 -0.62 17.00
C LEU A 110 -3.72 0.85 16.56
N PRO A 111 -4.92 1.45 16.44
CA PRO A 111 -5.06 2.89 16.18
C PRO A 111 -4.35 3.70 17.26
N SER A 112 -3.59 4.71 16.85
CA SER A 112 -2.96 5.66 17.79
C SER A 112 -3.95 6.67 18.37
N ASP A 113 -5.08 6.87 17.70
CA ASP A 113 -6.21 7.70 18.12
C ASP A 113 -7.51 6.96 17.80
N SER A 114 -8.40 6.83 18.78
CA SER A 114 -9.69 6.17 18.63
C SER A 114 -10.66 6.93 17.72
N ASN A 115 -10.40 8.20 17.43
CA ASN A 115 -11.19 9.01 16.51
C ASN A 115 -10.54 9.13 15.12
N ALA A 116 -9.35 8.54 14.91
CA ALA A 116 -8.69 8.59 13.62
C ALA A 116 -9.51 7.84 12.57
N GLN A 117 -9.57 8.38 11.37
CA GLN A 117 -10.16 7.73 10.22
C GLN A 117 -9.07 7.26 9.26
N TYR A 118 -9.27 6.10 8.64
CA TYR A 118 -8.26 5.43 7.82
C TYR A 118 -8.76 5.26 6.39
N HIS A 119 -7.90 5.61 5.43
CA HIS A 119 -8.04 5.18 4.04
C HIS A 119 -7.02 4.10 3.73
N ILE A 120 -7.48 3.03 3.10
CA ILE A 120 -6.65 1.86 2.78
C ILE A 120 -6.55 1.74 1.27
N TYR A 121 -5.34 1.50 0.79
CA TYR A 121 -5.02 1.28 -0.61
C TYR A 121 -4.20 0.00 -0.68
N VAL A 122 -4.67 -0.98 -1.44
CA VAL A 122 -4.01 -2.27 -1.62
C VAL A 122 -3.76 -2.48 -3.09
N HIS A 123 -2.51 -2.78 -3.43
CA HIS A 123 -2.05 -2.91 -4.80
C HIS A 123 -1.81 -4.40 -5.11
N PHE A 124 -2.40 -4.88 -6.20
CA PHE A 124 -2.36 -6.28 -6.59
C PHE A 124 -1.83 -6.44 -8.01
N ALA A 125 -1.03 -7.47 -8.21
CA ALA A 125 -0.70 -8.06 -9.50
C ALA A 125 -0.53 -9.56 -9.30
N GLU A 126 -0.90 -10.36 -10.30
CA GLU A 126 -0.53 -11.78 -10.30
C GLU A 126 0.91 -11.89 -10.83
N VAL A 127 1.83 -12.34 -9.99
CA VAL A 127 3.27 -12.40 -10.30
C VAL A 127 3.69 -13.76 -10.85
N GLU A 128 2.87 -14.79 -10.68
CA GLU A 128 3.10 -16.13 -11.19
C GLU A 128 2.27 -16.38 -12.45
N LYS A 129 2.88 -17.02 -13.45
CA LYS A 129 2.18 -17.40 -14.67
C LYS A 129 1.37 -18.67 -14.41
N LEU A 130 0.10 -18.50 -14.08
CA LEU A 130 -0.84 -19.60 -13.85
C LEU A 130 -1.14 -20.37 -15.15
N GLN A 131 -1.42 -21.67 -15.03
CA GLN A 131 -1.92 -22.50 -16.13
C GLN A 131 -3.36 -22.11 -16.50
N ALA A 132 -3.83 -22.52 -17.68
CA ALA A 132 -5.16 -22.14 -18.17
C ALA A 132 -6.34 -22.61 -17.28
N ASN A 133 -6.12 -23.63 -16.45
CA ASN A 133 -7.08 -24.19 -15.50
C ASN A 133 -6.85 -23.72 -14.06
N GLU A 134 -5.90 -22.81 -13.84
CA GLU A 134 -5.55 -22.27 -12.54
C GLU A 134 -5.99 -20.81 -12.46
N SER A 135 -6.61 -20.43 -11.34
CA SER A 135 -6.92 -19.04 -11.05
C SER A 135 -6.80 -18.81 -9.56
N ARG A 136 -6.32 -17.63 -9.16
CA ARG A 136 -6.39 -17.17 -7.77
C ARG A 136 -7.56 -16.22 -7.62
N GLN A 137 -8.42 -16.51 -6.66
CA GLN A 137 -9.55 -15.68 -6.30
C GLN A 137 -9.53 -15.44 -4.80
N PHE A 138 -9.84 -14.21 -4.41
CA PHE A 138 -9.93 -13.84 -3.00
C PHE A 138 -11.03 -12.82 -2.76
N ASN A 139 -11.43 -12.74 -1.50
CA ASN A 139 -12.25 -11.66 -0.96
C ASN A 139 -11.40 -10.85 0.01
N ILE A 140 -11.68 -9.56 0.10
CA ILE A 140 -11.09 -8.65 1.08
C ILE A 140 -12.16 -8.33 2.10
N THR A 141 -11.81 -8.48 3.37
CA THR A 141 -12.62 -8.03 4.49
C THR A 141 -11.87 -6.96 5.27
N PHE A 142 -12.63 -6.06 5.89
CA PHE A 142 -12.09 -5.07 6.83
C PHE A 142 -12.88 -5.16 8.13
N ASN A 143 -12.20 -5.29 9.26
CA ASN A 143 -12.84 -5.57 10.55
C ASN A 143 -13.86 -6.73 10.49
N ARG A 144 -13.55 -7.77 9.69
CA ARG A 144 -14.39 -8.95 9.42
C ARG A 144 -15.63 -8.69 8.56
N GLU A 145 -15.86 -7.45 8.13
CA GLU A 145 -16.95 -7.11 7.21
C GLU A 145 -16.49 -7.22 5.75
N PRO A 146 -17.35 -7.74 4.84
CA PRO A 146 -17.03 -7.79 3.41
C PRO A 146 -16.73 -6.39 2.85
N PHE A 147 -15.61 -6.26 2.13
CA PHE A 147 -15.20 -5.00 1.53
C PHE A 147 -15.13 -5.08 0.00
N TYR A 148 -14.47 -6.10 -0.54
CA TYR A 148 -14.28 -6.26 -1.98
C TYR A 148 -14.16 -7.73 -2.34
N GLY A 149 -14.66 -8.11 -3.52
CA GLY A 149 -14.47 -9.44 -4.08
C GLY A 149 -15.77 -10.07 -4.59
N PRO A 150 -15.68 -11.27 -5.20
CA PRO A 150 -14.44 -11.99 -5.49
C PRO A 150 -13.57 -11.26 -6.53
N SER A 151 -12.25 -11.36 -6.40
CA SER A 151 -11.29 -10.71 -7.30
C SER A 151 -10.18 -11.65 -7.75
N SER A 152 -9.79 -11.52 -9.01
CA SER A 152 -8.61 -12.17 -9.60
C SER A 152 -7.71 -11.11 -10.22
N PRO A 153 -6.50 -10.90 -9.68
CA PRO A 153 -5.52 -10.01 -10.29
C PRO A 153 -5.09 -10.50 -11.68
N GLY A 154 -4.83 -9.56 -12.58
CA GLY A 154 -4.25 -9.88 -13.89
C GLY A 154 -2.76 -10.20 -13.78
N TYR A 155 -2.28 -11.15 -14.60
CA TYR A 155 -0.86 -11.48 -14.69
C TYR A 155 -0.04 -10.26 -15.09
N MET A 156 0.92 -9.88 -14.24
CA MET A 156 1.81 -8.73 -14.42
C MET A 156 1.10 -7.38 -14.64
N SER A 157 -0.18 -7.27 -14.23
CA SER A 157 -1.00 -6.08 -14.41
C SER A 157 -1.39 -5.49 -13.06
N ALA A 158 -0.97 -4.25 -12.81
CA ALA A 158 -1.19 -3.59 -11.53
C ALA A 158 -2.63 -3.08 -11.39
N THR A 159 -3.31 -3.49 -10.33
CA THR A 159 -4.63 -3.00 -9.94
C THR A 159 -4.59 -2.46 -8.51
N THR A 160 -5.38 -1.44 -8.24
CA THR A 160 -5.46 -0.84 -6.89
C THR A 160 -6.89 -0.91 -6.41
N ILE A 161 -7.09 -1.55 -5.26
CA ILE A 161 -8.35 -1.55 -4.52
C ILE A 161 -8.19 -0.58 -3.37
N TYR A 162 -9.15 0.33 -3.19
CA TYR A 162 -9.05 1.37 -2.18
C TYR A 162 -10.40 1.68 -1.53
N SER A 163 -10.36 2.19 -0.31
CA SER A 163 -11.56 2.62 0.40
C SER A 163 -12.06 3.98 -0.10
N ARG A 164 -13.31 4.01 -0.59
CA ARG A 164 -13.97 5.25 -1.01
C ARG A 164 -14.31 6.16 0.17
N GLU A 165 -14.70 5.55 1.27
CA GLU A 165 -14.99 6.23 2.53
C GLU A 165 -13.89 5.94 3.55
N ALA A 166 -13.79 6.82 4.54
CA ALA A 166 -12.83 6.69 5.63
C ALA A 166 -13.37 5.71 6.68
N TRP A 167 -12.54 4.77 7.10
CA TRP A 167 -12.90 3.75 8.09
C TRP A 167 -12.60 4.24 9.49
N SER A 168 -13.54 4.04 10.41
CA SER A 168 -13.32 4.30 11.83
C SER A 168 -12.88 3.01 12.54
N PRO A 169 -11.94 3.09 13.49
CA PRO A 169 -11.60 1.94 14.32
C PRO A 169 -12.79 1.53 15.18
N THR A 170 -12.95 0.22 15.35
CA THR A 170 -13.97 -0.42 16.20
C THR A 170 -13.37 -0.92 17.50
#